data_AF-A0A0F2MHK3-F1
#
_entry.id   AF-A0A0F2MHK3-F1
#
_cell.length_a   1.000
_cell.length_b   1.000
_cell.length_c   1.000
_cell.angle_alpha   90.00
_cell.angle_beta   90.00
_cell.angle_gamma   90.00
#
_symmetry.space_group_name_H-M   'P 1'
#
loop_
_entity.id
_entity.type
_entity.pdbx_description
1 polymer ?
#
loop_
_entity_poly.entity_id
_entity_poly.type
_entity_poly.pdbx_seq_one_letter_code
_entity_poly.pdbx_strand_id
1 'polypeptide(L)'
;MTDQTSGRPSAGDGTSPNGIGPHTNGAGSGDGHPLLASSQPAAAAQAHHFPDVCYKLRHKVLAFLDEEIPASEKILRNVQNQVRISVSVVEQALRRYTLDQISLSYNGGKDCLVLLILILACLPVVNEPAVLAGKTSEGAQTSASTATRATAPTSQTSAQPTLPPPTATATATSPRASTAPRPFQAIYIVPPDPFAEVDEFVDQSTADYHLDLARYPLPMRAALDAYLADRPAVQAIFMGTRRTDPHGELLTHFTPTDAGWPQFMRIHPVIDWHYAEIWAFIRHFDIPFCQLYNRGFTSLGGTTDTRPNPVLAKKAKSTHDAEDHSGASTPMSFRPAYELMDDDEERLGRGRPHKQTIQNENDVNDGKRRIVGEKQYQ
;
A
#
# COMPACT_ATOMS: atom_id res chain seq x y z
N MET A 1 43.28 -16.21 45.54
CA MET A 1 43.22 -17.64 45.88
C MET A 1 42.77 -18.35 44.61
N THR A 2 43.74 -18.63 43.72
CA THR A 2 44.33 -19.96 43.44
C THR A 2 43.47 -20.76 42.45
N ASP A 3 43.94 -21.36 41.37
CA ASP A 3 45.22 -21.35 40.66
C ASP A 3 45.01 -22.08 39.30
N GLN A 4 45.99 -21.93 38.43
CA GLN A 4 46.24 -22.36 37.04
C GLN A 4 46.02 -23.87 36.73
N THR A 5 45.91 -24.36 35.48
CA THR A 5 46.98 -24.60 34.45
C THR A 5 46.33 -25.43 33.30
N SER A 6 46.42 -25.10 31.99
CA SER A 6 47.52 -25.17 30.98
C SER A 6 47.44 -26.41 30.05
N GLY A 7 47.65 -26.24 28.73
CA GLY A 7 48.01 -27.34 27.82
C GLY A 7 47.77 -27.12 26.32
N ARG A 8 48.79 -26.58 25.61
CA ARG A 8 48.98 -26.59 24.14
C ARG A 8 49.92 -27.75 23.75
N PRO A 9 49.93 -28.22 22.49
CA PRO A 9 51.03 -27.91 21.53
C PRO A 9 50.50 -27.75 20.07
N SER A 10 51.03 -27.00 19.10
CA SER A 10 52.35 -26.69 18.48
C SER A 10 52.75 -27.58 17.29
N ALA A 11 53.21 -26.86 16.24
CA ALA A 11 53.47 -27.16 14.83
C ALA A 11 54.42 -28.32 14.46
N GLY A 12 54.33 -28.75 13.19
CA GLY A 12 55.33 -29.55 12.47
C GLY A 12 55.26 -29.30 10.95
N ASP A 13 56.42 -28.98 10.38
CA ASP A 13 56.75 -28.51 9.03
C ASP A 13 57.11 -29.69 8.08
N GLY A 14 57.15 -29.49 6.75
CA GLY A 14 57.69 -30.53 5.84
C GLY A 14 57.40 -30.43 4.33
N THR A 15 58.15 -29.59 3.63
CA THR A 15 58.91 -29.84 2.36
C THR A 15 58.29 -30.57 1.13
N SER A 16 58.35 -29.88 -0.03
CA SER A 16 58.30 -30.40 -1.42
C SER A 16 59.52 -31.26 -1.82
N PRO A 17 59.56 -31.92 -3.01
CA PRO A 17 60.12 -31.25 -4.22
C PRO A 17 59.60 -31.70 -5.63
N ASN A 18 59.82 -30.83 -6.64
CA ASN A 18 60.17 -31.03 -8.08
C ASN A 18 59.42 -32.06 -8.97
N GLY A 19 59.09 -31.82 -10.26
CA GLY A 19 59.36 -30.73 -11.21
C GLY A 19 59.11 -31.17 -12.68
N ILE A 20 59.26 -30.20 -13.61
CA ILE A 20 59.64 -30.29 -15.03
C ILE A 20 58.54 -30.50 -16.11
N GLY A 21 58.33 -29.48 -16.96
CA GLY A 21 57.58 -29.49 -18.25
C GLY A 21 58.45 -29.96 -19.43
N PRO A 22 58.41 -29.38 -20.67
CA PRO A 22 57.42 -28.55 -21.37
C PRO A 22 57.13 -29.04 -22.82
N HIS A 23 56.17 -28.45 -23.54
CA HIS A 23 56.20 -28.38 -25.02
C HIS A 23 55.57 -27.08 -25.54
N THR A 24 56.25 -26.48 -26.52
CA THR A 24 56.07 -25.13 -27.07
C THR A 24 55.65 -25.15 -28.55
N ASN A 25 55.29 -23.96 -29.04
CA ASN A 25 55.24 -23.43 -30.42
C ASN A 25 53.85 -23.41 -31.08
N GLY A 26 53.41 -22.33 -31.74
CA GLY A 26 54.17 -21.18 -32.26
C GLY A 26 53.31 -19.95 -32.57
N ALA A 27 54.03 -18.86 -32.86
CA ALA A 27 53.55 -17.52 -33.13
C ALA A 27 53.08 -17.32 -34.58
N GLY A 28 52.14 -16.39 -34.78
CA GLY A 28 51.80 -15.80 -36.07
C GLY A 28 51.25 -14.40 -35.86
N SER A 29 52.04 -13.39 -36.22
CA SER A 29 51.71 -11.96 -36.20
C SER A 29 50.69 -11.61 -37.30
N GLY A 30 49.77 -10.70 -37.00
CA GLY A 30 48.85 -10.12 -37.99
C GLY A 30 48.17 -8.89 -37.42
N ASP A 31 48.64 -7.71 -37.83
CA ASP A 31 48.03 -6.41 -37.56
C ASP A 31 46.62 -6.33 -38.13
N GLY A 32 45.66 -5.93 -37.30
CA GLY A 32 44.27 -5.71 -37.70
C GLY A 32 43.53 -4.85 -36.68
N HIS A 33 43.31 -3.59 -37.04
CA HIS A 33 42.45 -2.63 -36.36
C HIS A 33 41.12 -3.27 -35.88
N PRO A 34 40.70 -3.09 -34.61
CA PRO A 34 39.32 -3.33 -34.24
C PRO A 34 38.46 -2.12 -34.65
N LEU A 35 37.48 -2.40 -35.51
CA LEU A 35 36.35 -1.51 -35.80
C LEU A 35 35.66 -1.06 -34.50
N LEU A 36 35.45 0.25 -34.39
CA LEU A 36 34.54 0.88 -33.45
C LEU A 36 33.13 0.28 -33.61
N ALA A 37 32.73 -0.58 -32.67
CA ALA A 37 31.33 -0.79 -32.36
C ALA A 37 30.97 0.19 -31.23
N SER A 38 30.35 1.31 -31.61
CA SER A 38 29.72 2.23 -30.67
C SER A 38 28.54 1.53 -30.00
N SER A 39 28.78 0.92 -28.84
CA SER A 39 27.71 0.53 -27.93
C SER A 39 27.15 1.80 -27.29
N GLN A 40 26.04 2.29 -27.83
CA GLN A 40 25.16 3.21 -27.12
C GLN A 40 24.79 2.60 -25.76
N PRO A 41 24.80 3.37 -24.66
CA PRO A 41 24.21 2.89 -23.42
C PRO A 41 22.70 2.78 -23.61
N ALA A 42 22.21 1.55 -23.56
CA ALA A 42 20.80 1.25 -23.38
C ALA A 42 20.31 1.87 -22.08
N ALA A 43 19.24 2.67 -22.18
CA ALA A 43 18.29 3.02 -21.13
C ALA A 43 18.91 3.46 -19.78
N ALA A 44 19.36 4.72 -19.71
CA ALA A 44 19.30 5.44 -18.45
C ALA A 44 17.82 5.50 -18.02
N ALA A 45 17.48 4.76 -16.97
CA ALA A 45 16.16 4.77 -16.36
C ALA A 45 15.72 6.23 -16.10
N GLN A 46 14.55 6.60 -16.61
CA GLN A 46 13.96 7.91 -16.35
C GLN A 46 13.56 7.96 -14.88
N ALA A 47 14.47 8.39 -14.01
CA ALA A 47 14.12 8.75 -12.64
C ALA A 47 13.15 9.92 -12.72
N HIS A 48 11.86 9.65 -12.61
CA HIS A 48 10.85 10.70 -12.53
C HIS A 48 11.11 11.51 -11.26
N HIS A 49 10.92 12.83 -11.31
CA HIS A 49 10.98 13.63 -10.09
C HIS A 49 9.65 13.51 -9.34
N PHE A 50 9.69 13.50 -8.00
CA PHE A 50 8.49 13.33 -7.17
C PHE A 50 7.29 14.23 -7.54
N PRO A 51 7.45 15.54 -7.84
CA PRO A 51 6.34 16.37 -8.33
C PRO A 51 5.71 15.87 -9.63
N ASP A 52 6.51 15.32 -10.55
CA ASP A 52 6.02 14.80 -11.82
C ASP A 52 5.16 13.56 -11.61
N VAL A 53 5.53 12.71 -10.65
CA VAL A 53 4.72 11.55 -10.25
C VAL A 53 3.37 12.02 -9.72
N CYS A 54 3.35 12.94 -8.76
CA CYS A 54 2.11 13.50 -8.20
C CYS A 54 1.25 14.16 -9.28
N TYR A 55 1.86 14.96 -10.17
CA TYR A 55 1.18 15.62 -11.28
C TYR A 55 0.54 14.62 -12.25
N LYS A 56 1.29 13.61 -12.70
CA LYS A 56 0.79 12.56 -13.59
C LYS A 56 -0.37 11.79 -12.98
N LEU A 57 -0.25 11.40 -11.70
CA LEU A 57 -1.31 10.69 -11.00
C LEU A 57 -2.55 11.55 -10.82
N ARG A 58 -2.39 12.83 -10.46
CA ARG A 58 -3.50 13.79 -10.39
C ARG A 58 -4.23 13.89 -11.72
N HIS A 59 -3.52 14.06 -12.83
CA HIS A 59 -4.14 14.16 -14.15
C HIS A 59 -4.90 12.89 -14.53
N LYS A 60 -4.35 11.70 -14.26
CA LYS A 60 -5.04 10.43 -14.50
C LYS A 60 -6.33 10.33 -13.67
N VAL A 61 -6.27 10.67 -12.38
CA VAL A 61 -7.44 10.62 -11.48
C VAL A 61 -8.52 11.61 -11.91
N LEU A 62 -8.15 12.85 -12.27
CA LEU A 62 -9.11 13.84 -12.74
C LEU A 62 -9.76 13.42 -14.07
N ALA A 63 -8.96 12.95 -15.02
CA ALA A 63 -9.48 12.43 -16.30
C ALA A 63 -10.46 11.26 -16.08
N PHE A 64 -10.14 10.33 -15.19
CA PHE A 64 -11.03 9.23 -14.82
C PHE A 64 -12.33 9.72 -14.16
N LEU A 65 -12.27 10.78 -13.35
CA LEU A 65 -13.46 11.34 -12.71
C LEU A 65 -14.38 12.10 -13.69
N ASP A 66 -13.82 12.61 -14.77
CA ASP A 66 -14.53 13.31 -15.86
C ASP A 66 -15.03 12.35 -16.96
N GLU A 67 -14.54 11.10 -16.98
CA GLU A 67 -14.92 10.09 -17.97
C GLU A 67 -16.41 9.71 -17.86
N GLU A 68 -17.10 9.68 -19.00
CA GLU A 68 -18.47 9.16 -19.11
C GLU A 68 -18.46 7.63 -19.22
N ILE A 69 -18.61 6.95 -18.08
CA ILE A 69 -18.65 5.49 -18.05
C ILE A 69 -20.05 4.97 -18.40
N PRO A 70 -20.17 4.03 -19.37
CA PRO A 70 -21.44 3.42 -19.75
C PRO A 70 -22.19 2.80 -18.56
N ALA A 71 -23.53 2.85 -18.60
CA ALA A 71 -24.38 2.29 -17.54
C ALA A 71 -24.19 0.78 -17.34
N SER A 72 -23.73 0.05 -18.36
CA SER A 72 -23.39 -1.37 -18.29
C SER A 72 -22.17 -1.65 -17.40
N GLU A 73 -21.27 -0.69 -17.22
CA GLU A 73 -20.02 -0.84 -16.46
C GLU A 73 -20.20 -0.42 -15.00
N LYS A 74 -21.11 -1.13 -14.31
CA LYS A 74 -21.53 -0.80 -12.93
C LYS A 74 -20.36 -0.68 -11.95
N ILE A 75 -19.38 -1.60 -12.02
CA ILE A 75 -18.24 -1.61 -11.09
C ILE A 75 -17.39 -0.35 -11.28
N LEU A 76 -17.08 0.02 -12.52
CA LEU A 76 -16.21 1.18 -12.78
C LEU A 76 -16.91 2.50 -12.41
N ARG A 77 -18.23 2.59 -12.57
CA ARG A 77 -19.02 3.70 -12.01
C ARG A 77 -18.99 3.76 -10.49
N ASN A 78 -19.05 2.62 -9.81
CA ASN A 78 -18.88 2.57 -8.37
C ASN A 78 -17.47 3.05 -7.99
N VAL A 79 -16.43 2.59 -8.69
CA VAL A 79 -15.05 3.05 -8.50
C VAL A 79 -14.97 4.57 -8.64
N GLN A 80 -15.57 5.19 -9.66
CA GLN A 80 -15.61 6.66 -9.77
C GLN A 80 -16.24 7.32 -8.53
N ASN A 81 -17.35 6.79 -8.02
CA ASN A 81 -17.99 7.32 -6.82
C ASN A 81 -17.07 7.20 -5.60
N GLN A 82 -16.44 6.05 -5.44
CA GLN A 82 -15.51 5.78 -4.35
C GLN A 82 -14.27 6.68 -4.42
N VAL A 83 -13.72 6.91 -5.62
CA VAL A 83 -12.62 7.85 -5.84
C VAL A 83 -13.02 9.27 -5.40
N ARG A 84 -14.23 9.75 -5.75
CA ARG A 84 -14.70 11.08 -5.30
C ARG A 84 -14.75 11.18 -3.76
N ILE A 85 -15.25 10.14 -3.09
CA ILE A 85 -15.31 10.08 -1.63
C ILE A 85 -13.90 10.07 -1.03
N SER A 86 -13.05 9.15 -1.49
CA SER A 86 -11.69 9.01 -0.98
C SER A 86 -10.85 10.27 -1.20
N VAL A 87 -10.93 10.90 -2.36
CA VAL A 87 -10.26 12.19 -2.64
C VAL A 87 -10.73 13.26 -1.65
N SER A 88 -12.04 13.38 -1.41
CA SER A 88 -12.57 14.31 -0.41
C SER A 88 -12.00 14.05 0.99
N VAL A 89 -11.88 12.79 1.41
CA VAL A 89 -11.30 12.41 2.72
C VAL A 89 -9.82 12.74 2.78
N VAL A 90 -9.06 12.43 1.73
CA VAL A 90 -7.62 12.74 1.64
C VAL A 90 -7.40 14.25 1.72
N GLU A 91 -8.14 15.04 0.93
CA GLU A 91 -8.04 16.50 0.99
C GLU A 91 -8.43 17.07 2.34
N GLN A 92 -9.46 16.52 3.00
CA GLN A 92 -9.82 16.91 4.36
C GLN A 92 -8.67 16.64 5.34
N ALA A 93 -7.98 15.52 5.21
CA ALA A 93 -6.81 15.21 6.03
C ALA A 93 -5.65 16.20 5.75
N LEU A 94 -5.35 16.47 4.48
CA LEU A 94 -4.30 17.43 4.08
C LEU A 94 -4.60 18.88 4.48
N ARG A 95 -5.88 19.22 4.74
CA ARG A 95 -6.27 20.51 5.35
C ARG A 95 -6.05 20.54 6.87
N ARG A 96 -6.08 19.39 7.55
CA ARG A 96 -5.95 19.26 9.01
C ARG A 96 -4.50 19.07 9.47
N TYR A 97 -3.69 18.43 8.64
CA TYR A 97 -2.32 18.04 8.97
C TYR A 97 -1.34 18.50 7.89
N THR A 98 -0.21 19.04 8.30
CA THR A 98 0.92 19.28 7.39
C THR A 98 1.55 17.96 6.95
N LEU A 99 2.35 17.97 5.87
CA LEU A 99 3.01 16.76 5.36
C LEU A 99 3.94 16.09 6.38
N ASP A 100 4.50 16.87 7.32
CA ASP A 100 5.35 16.33 8.39
C ASP A 100 4.53 15.68 9.52
N GLN A 101 3.23 16.01 9.62
CA GLN A 101 2.30 15.49 10.64
C GLN A 101 1.49 14.27 10.18
N ILE A 102 1.52 13.94 8.89
CA ILE A 102 0.69 12.86 8.32
C ILE A 102 1.53 11.83 7.59
N SER A 103 1.23 10.56 7.81
CA SER A 103 1.97 9.44 7.21
C SER A 103 1.03 8.41 6.58
N LEU A 104 1.58 7.44 5.85
CA LEU A 104 0.87 6.29 5.31
C LEU A 104 1.39 5.00 5.92
N SER A 105 0.49 4.13 6.37
CA SER A 105 0.81 2.72 6.64
C SER A 105 0.82 1.96 5.31
N TYR A 106 2.00 1.60 4.83
CA TYR A 106 2.21 0.96 3.52
C TYR A 106 2.85 -0.42 3.68
N ASN A 107 2.20 -1.46 3.16
CA ASN A 107 2.68 -2.85 3.24
C ASN A 107 2.82 -3.55 1.87
N GLY A 108 2.72 -2.79 0.77
CA GLY A 108 2.75 -3.33 -0.60
C GLY A 108 1.50 -4.11 -1.03
N GLY A 109 0.48 -4.19 -0.17
CA GLY A 109 -0.80 -4.79 -0.53
C GLY A 109 -1.62 -3.94 -1.48
N LYS A 110 -2.60 -4.57 -2.14
CA LYS A 110 -3.51 -3.91 -3.10
C LYS A 110 -4.24 -2.70 -2.51
N ASP A 111 -4.67 -2.77 -1.25
CA ASP A 111 -5.53 -1.75 -0.65
C ASP A 111 -4.74 -0.48 -0.31
N CYS A 112 -3.57 -0.62 0.32
CA CYS A 112 -2.69 0.52 0.58
C CYS A 112 -2.06 1.08 -0.70
N LEU A 113 -1.95 0.30 -1.76
CA LEU A 113 -1.51 0.75 -3.07
C LEU A 113 -2.54 1.68 -3.72
N VAL A 114 -3.83 1.31 -3.75
CA VAL A 114 -4.90 2.23 -4.20
C VAL A 114 -4.88 3.52 -3.39
N LEU A 115 -4.79 3.40 -2.06
CA LEU A 115 -4.72 4.54 -1.15
C LEU A 115 -3.50 5.44 -1.44
N LEU A 116 -2.32 4.87 -1.69
CA LEU A 116 -1.12 5.60 -2.07
C LEU A 116 -1.35 6.45 -3.32
N ILE A 117 -1.90 5.85 -4.38
CA ILE A 117 -2.17 6.56 -5.64
C ILE A 117 -3.10 7.76 -5.42
N LEU A 118 -4.16 7.58 -4.62
CA LEU A 118 -5.10 8.65 -4.29
C LEU A 118 -4.45 9.75 -3.45
N ILE A 119 -3.59 9.40 -2.48
CA ILE A 119 -2.84 10.38 -1.69
C ILE A 119 -1.94 11.23 -2.60
N LEU A 120 -1.13 10.60 -3.44
CA LEU A 120 -0.19 11.30 -4.31
C LEU A 120 -0.89 12.21 -5.33
N ALA A 121 -2.05 11.80 -5.85
CA ALA A 121 -2.89 12.62 -6.71
C ALA A 121 -3.37 13.92 -6.01
N CYS A 122 -3.58 13.88 -4.69
CA CYS A 122 -4.02 15.03 -3.89
C CYS A 122 -2.86 15.90 -3.37
N LEU A 123 -1.61 15.44 -3.38
CA LEU A 123 -0.47 16.22 -2.86
C LEU A 123 -0.23 17.48 -3.70
N PRO A 124 0.10 18.63 -3.07
CA PRO A 124 0.35 19.87 -3.79
C PRO A 124 1.56 19.74 -4.71
N VAL A 125 1.38 20.05 -6.00
CA VAL A 125 2.48 20.09 -6.98
C VAL A 125 3.01 21.53 -7.02
N VAL A 126 4.26 21.71 -6.62
CA VAL A 126 4.95 23.02 -6.63
C VAL A 126 5.38 23.35 -8.06
N ASN A 127 4.43 23.52 -8.99
CA ASN A 127 4.62 24.05 -10.35
C ASN A 127 3.29 24.18 -11.14
N GLU A 128 2.18 24.51 -10.48
CA GLU A 128 0.97 24.96 -11.19
C GLU A 128 1.15 26.42 -11.59
N PRO A 129 1.27 26.77 -12.90
CA PRO A 129 1.13 28.17 -13.31
C PRO A 129 -0.29 28.60 -12.96
N ALA A 130 -0.42 29.65 -12.15
CA ALA A 130 -1.68 30.25 -11.75
C ALA A 130 -2.46 30.74 -13.00
N VAL A 131 -3.24 29.87 -13.64
CA VAL A 131 -4.00 30.21 -14.85
C VAL A 131 -5.52 30.02 -14.67
N LEU A 132 -6.00 29.45 -13.55
CA LEU A 132 -7.45 29.33 -13.29
C LEU A 132 -8.02 30.28 -12.23
N ALA A 133 -7.22 31.19 -11.67
CA ALA A 133 -7.72 32.23 -10.75
C ALA A 133 -7.75 33.59 -11.45
N GLY A 134 -8.69 33.83 -12.37
CA GLY A 134 -8.83 35.16 -12.96
C GLY A 134 -9.65 35.27 -14.23
N LYS A 135 -10.92 34.87 -14.21
CA LYS A 135 -11.92 35.40 -15.15
C LYS A 135 -13.29 35.49 -14.49
N THR A 136 -13.53 36.59 -13.79
CA THR A 136 -14.81 37.33 -13.82
C THR A 136 -14.66 38.65 -13.08
N SER A 137 -14.43 39.74 -13.81
CA SER A 137 -15.02 41.03 -13.47
C SER A 137 -15.12 41.92 -14.72
N GLU A 138 -16.14 42.79 -14.69
CA GLU A 138 -16.49 43.92 -15.57
C GLU A 138 -17.48 43.60 -16.71
N GLY A 139 -18.63 44.27 -16.85
CA GLY A 139 -19.22 45.44 -16.17
C GLY A 139 -20.76 45.40 -16.30
N ALA A 140 -21.55 45.85 -15.31
CA ALA A 140 -21.90 47.24 -14.96
C ALA A 140 -23.13 47.80 -15.73
N GLN A 141 -24.28 47.92 -15.04
CA GLN A 141 -25.05 49.17 -14.78
C GLN A 141 -26.60 49.02 -14.77
N THR A 142 -27.18 49.56 -13.67
CA THR A 142 -28.48 50.26 -13.50
C THR A 142 -29.79 49.52 -13.83
N SER A 143 -30.77 49.40 -12.92
CA SER A 143 -31.70 50.49 -12.57
C SER A 143 -32.54 50.15 -11.32
N ALA A 144 -33.00 51.19 -10.63
CA ALA A 144 -33.80 51.17 -9.40
C ALA A 144 -35.27 50.70 -9.57
N SER A 145 -35.89 50.17 -8.50
CA SER A 145 -37.22 50.61 -8.01
C SER A 145 -37.73 49.86 -6.77
N THR A 146 -38.01 50.65 -5.73
CA THR A 146 -39.23 50.70 -4.89
C THR A 146 -39.68 49.51 -4.01
N ALA A 147 -39.55 49.74 -2.70
CA ALA A 147 -40.43 49.44 -1.54
C ALA A 147 -41.29 48.15 -1.49
N THR A 148 -41.32 47.49 -0.32
CA THR A 148 -42.41 47.61 0.68
C THR A 148 -42.05 46.87 1.98
N ARG A 149 -42.48 47.47 3.09
CA ARG A 149 -42.34 47.13 4.51
C ARG A 149 -43.29 46.00 4.93
N ALA A 150 -42.83 45.05 5.77
CA ALA A 150 -43.68 44.38 6.78
C ALA A 150 -42.87 43.58 7.82
N THR A 151 -42.94 44.05 9.07
CA THR A 151 -43.14 43.36 10.37
C THR A 151 -42.32 42.12 10.78
N ALA A 152 -41.66 42.26 11.95
CA ALA A 152 -41.24 41.18 12.85
C ALA A 152 -42.45 40.45 13.49
N PRO A 153 -42.26 39.24 14.07
CA PRO A 153 -42.00 39.20 15.51
C PRO A 153 -40.95 38.17 15.97
N THR A 154 -40.62 38.32 17.25
CA THR A 154 -39.54 37.78 18.09
C THR A 154 -39.75 36.32 18.57
N SER A 155 -38.63 35.70 19.03
CA SER A 155 -38.52 34.60 20.03
C SER A 155 -38.62 33.15 19.49
N GLN A 156 -37.82 32.13 19.85
CA GLN A 156 -36.84 31.91 20.93
C GLN A 156 -35.93 30.68 20.60
N THR A 157 -34.63 30.84 20.85
CA THR A 157 -33.67 29.96 21.59
C THR A 157 -33.73 28.42 21.49
N SER A 158 -32.64 27.81 21.00
CA SER A 158 -32.01 26.63 21.62
C SER A 158 -30.51 26.60 21.31
N ALA A 159 -29.72 26.33 22.35
CA ALA A 159 -28.28 26.50 22.41
C ALA A 159 -27.49 25.28 21.90
N GLN A 160 -26.43 25.52 21.12
CA GLN A 160 -25.34 24.59 20.86
C GLN A 160 -24.04 25.18 21.46
N PRO A 161 -23.16 24.37 22.09
CA PRO A 161 -21.92 24.86 22.66
C PRO A 161 -20.86 25.07 21.57
N THR A 162 -20.53 26.34 21.30
CA THR A 162 -19.42 26.75 20.44
C THR A 162 -18.13 26.88 21.24
N LEU A 163 -17.09 26.15 20.82
CA LEU A 163 -15.71 26.35 21.28
C LEU A 163 -15.21 27.74 20.86
N PRO A 164 -14.37 28.42 21.67
CA PRO A 164 -13.92 29.77 21.39
C PRO A 164 -12.93 29.81 20.20
N PRO A 165 -12.94 30.88 19.39
CA PRO A 165 -11.97 31.06 18.30
C PRO A 165 -10.58 31.38 18.87
N PRO A 166 -9.48 30.91 18.25
CA PRO A 166 -8.14 31.27 18.70
C PRO A 166 -7.83 32.73 18.33
N THR A 167 -7.46 33.50 19.34
CA THR A 167 -6.94 34.87 19.22
C THR A 167 -5.61 34.86 18.47
N ALA A 168 -5.56 35.55 17.34
CA ALA A 168 -4.33 35.85 16.62
C ALA A 168 -3.52 36.90 17.39
N THR A 169 -2.26 36.59 17.75
CA THR A 169 -1.09 37.47 17.69
C THR A 169 0.15 36.69 18.15
N ALA A 170 1.06 36.36 17.21
CA ALA A 170 2.51 36.34 17.44
C ALA A 170 3.22 36.09 16.10
N THR A 171 3.90 37.12 15.62
CA THR A 171 4.88 37.06 14.54
C THR A 171 6.01 36.09 14.92
N ALA A 172 6.01 34.90 14.30
CA ALA A 172 7.13 33.98 14.33
C ALA A 172 7.87 34.03 12.99
N THR A 173 9.08 34.55 13.03
CA THR A 173 10.06 34.52 11.93
C THR A 173 10.36 33.04 11.62
N SER A 174 9.71 32.49 10.58
CA SER A 174 9.93 31.10 10.18
C SER A 174 11.28 30.96 9.48
N PRO A 175 12.11 29.94 9.83
CA PRO A 175 13.26 29.59 9.04
C PRO A 175 12.75 29.10 7.67
N ARG A 176 13.35 29.62 6.60
CA ARG A 176 13.01 29.31 5.21
C ARG A 176 13.01 27.79 5.01
N ALA A 177 11.83 27.19 4.96
CA ALA A 177 11.64 25.77 4.69
C ALA A 177 12.30 25.40 3.35
N SER A 178 13.00 24.28 3.32
CA SER A 178 13.62 23.74 2.11
C SER A 178 12.58 23.62 1.00
N THR A 179 12.85 24.25 -0.15
CA THR A 179 11.98 24.30 -1.34
C THR A 179 12.02 23.03 -2.18
N ALA A 180 12.72 21.98 -1.73
CA ALA A 180 12.78 20.71 -2.43
C ALA A 180 11.53 19.88 -2.10
N PRO A 181 10.84 19.31 -3.11
CA PRO A 181 9.77 18.34 -2.88
C PRO A 181 10.31 17.18 -2.04
N ARG A 182 9.72 16.94 -0.87
CA ARG A 182 10.14 15.86 0.02
C ARG A 182 9.31 14.60 -0.28
N PRO A 183 9.94 13.41 -0.35
CA PRO A 183 9.25 12.12 -0.39
C PRO A 183 8.12 12.05 0.65
N PHE A 184 7.04 11.31 0.34
CA PHE A 184 5.93 11.17 1.28
C PHE A 184 6.26 10.14 2.36
N GLN A 185 6.14 10.51 3.63
CA GLN A 185 6.55 9.64 4.75
C GLN A 185 5.60 8.46 4.93
N ALA A 186 6.16 7.27 5.08
CA ALA A 186 5.41 6.03 5.27
C ALA A 186 6.05 5.12 6.33
N ILE A 187 5.21 4.27 6.92
CA ILE A 187 5.61 3.19 7.82
C ILE A 187 5.28 1.85 7.19
N TYR A 188 6.22 0.91 7.22
CA TYR A 188 6.00 -0.50 6.93
C TYR A 188 6.33 -1.34 8.17
N ILE A 189 5.31 -1.97 8.74
CA ILE A 189 5.46 -2.95 9.81
C ILE A 189 5.69 -4.31 9.14
N VAL A 190 6.93 -4.80 9.24
CA VAL A 190 7.36 -6.02 8.53
C VAL A 190 6.83 -7.24 9.28
N PRO A 191 6.08 -8.15 8.63
CA PRO A 191 5.61 -9.37 9.28
C PRO A 191 6.79 -10.28 9.65
N PRO A 192 6.64 -11.22 10.60
CA PRO A 192 7.74 -12.11 11.01
C PRO A 192 8.32 -12.97 9.88
N ASP A 193 7.45 -13.45 8.99
CA ASP A 193 7.82 -14.32 7.88
C ASP A 193 7.38 -13.70 6.54
N PRO A 194 8.00 -12.61 6.07
CA PRO A 194 7.55 -11.92 4.86
C PRO A 194 7.77 -12.79 3.61
N PHE A 195 6.92 -12.59 2.60
CA PHE A 195 7.21 -13.09 1.26
C PHE A 195 8.27 -12.20 0.60
N ALA A 196 9.29 -12.81 0.00
CA ALA A 196 10.32 -12.07 -0.74
C ALA A 196 9.70 -11.24 -1.89
N GLU A 197 8.66 -11.77 -2.55
CA GLU A 197 7.93 -11.07 -3.61
C GLU A 197 7.17 -9.83 -3.12
N VAL A 198 6.81 -9.78 -1.82
CA VAL A 198 6.19 -8.60 -1.22
C VAL A 198 7.26 -7.57 -0.90
N ASP A 199 8.37 -7.98 -0.29
CA ASP A 199 9.49 -7.07 0.00
C ASP A 199 10.05 -6.42 -1.26
N GLU A 200 10.28 -7.22 -2.31
CA GLU A 200 10.73 -6.73 -3.63
C GLU A 200 9.73 -5.72 -4.22
N PHE A 201 8.43 -6.01 -4.13
CA PHE A 201 7.41 -5.08 -4.60
C PHE A 201 7.38 -3.78 -3.77
N VAL A 202 7.52 -3.86 -2.45
CA VAL A 202 7.57 -2.68 -1.57
C VAL A 202 8.80 -1.83 -1.88
N ASP A 203 9.96 -2.44 -2.13
CA ASP A 203 11.17 -1.70 -2.52
C ASP A 203 11.00 -1.01 -3.87
N GLN A 204 10.48 -1.73 -4.87
CA GLN A 204 10.24 -1.19 -6.20
C GLN A 204 9.23 -0.03 -6.16
N SER A 205 8.08 -0.22 -5.53
CA SER A 205 7.04 0.80 -5.45
C SER A 205 7.45 2.00 -4.59
N THR A 206 8.27 1.79 -3.55
CA THR A 206 8.86 2.88 -2.75
C THR A 206 9.75 3.77 -3.60
N ALA A 207 10.54 3.17 -4.50
CA ALA A 207 11.37 3.92 -5.44
C ALA A 207 10.51 4.66 -6.48
N ASP A 208 9.53 3.98 -7.09
CA ASP A 208 8.68 4.54 -8.14
C ASP A 208 7.79 5.70 -7.66
N TYR A 209 7.33 5.62 -6.40
CA TYR A 209 6.43 6.60 -5.80
C TYR A 209 7.12 7.57 -4.82
N HIS A 210 8.44 7.47 -4.67
CA HIS A 210 9.27 8.28 -3.75
C HIS A 210 8.68 8.33 -2.33
N LEU A 211 8.62 7.18 -1.67
CA LEU A 211 8.25 7.12 -0.25
C LEU A 211 9.48 7.28 0.64
N ASP A 212 9.36 8.05 1.72
CA ASP A 212 10.27 7.97 2.87
C ASP A 212 9.77 6.86 3.80
N LEU A 213 10.06 5.61 3.40
CA LEU A 213 9.57 4.40 4.05
C LEU A 213 10.45 3.97 5.22
N ALA A 214 9.91 4.01 6.44
CA ALA A 214 10.55 3.45 7.63
C ALA A 214 10.03 2.02 7.89
N ARG A 215 10.94 1.05 8.01
CA ARG A 215 10.63 -0.37 8.20
C ARG A 215 10.82 -0.80 9.66
N TYR A 216 9.84 -1.48 10.23
CA TYR A 216 9.86 -1.95 11.62
C TYR A 216 9.52 -3.45 11.70
N PRO A 217 10.50 -4.34 11.92
CA PRO A 217 10.27 -5.77 12.17
C PRO A 217 9.90 -6.02 13.63
N LEU A 218 8.82 -5.38 14.10
CA LEU A 218 8.34 -5.44 15.47
C LEU A 218 6.83 -5.76 15.49
N PRO A 219 6.29 -6.30 16.59
CA PRO A 219 4.83 -6.41 16.76
C PRO A 219 4.15 -5.05 16.58
N MET A 220 2.94 -5.04 16.01
CA MET A 220 2.26 -3.83 15.52
C MET A 220 2.30 -2.65 16.49
N ARG A 221 1.93 -2.88 17.76
CA ARG A 221 1.93 -1.83 18.79
C ARG A 221 3.33 -1.27 19.06
N ALA A 222 4.33 -2.14 19.22
CA ALA A 222 5.70 -1.74 19.47
C ALA A 222 6.34 -1.02 18.26
N ALA A 223 5.97 -1.44 17.04
CA ALA A 223 6.38 -0.77 15.82
C ALA A 223 5.82 0.66 15.74
N LEU A 224 4.54 0.85 16.09
CA LEU A 224 3.91 2.18 16.14
C LEU A 224 4.50 3.06 17.24
N ASP A 225 4.78 2.51 18.43
CA ASP A 225 5.48 3.24 19.50
C ASP A 225 6.85 3.73 19.03
N ALA A 226 7.66 2.85 18.43
CA ALA A 226 8.97 3.20 17.90
C ALA A 226 8.86 4.25 16.78
N TYR A 227 7.90 4.09 15.87
CA TYR A 227 7.68 5.02 14.77
C TYR A 227 7.35 6.44 15.23
N LEU A 228 6.45 6.58 16.21
CA LEU A 228 6.08 7.88 16.75
C LEU A 228 7.20 8.50 17.59
N ALA A 229 8.06 7.68 18.21
CA ALA A 229 9.26 8.17 18.88
C ALA A 229 10.29 8.72 17.87
N ASP A 230 10.48 8.04 16.75
CA ASP A 230 11.39 8.47 15.67
C ASP A 230 10.83 9.67 14.88
N ARG A 231 9.51 9.76 14.76
CA ARG A 231 8.80 10.85 14.05
C ARG A 231 7.77 11.55 14.95
N PRO A 232 8.21 12.35 15.95
CA PRO A 232 7.34 12.95 16.95
C PRO A 232 6.35 14.00 16.40
N ALA A 233 6.54 14.46 15.16
CA ALA A 233 5.60 15.35 14.49
C ALA A 233 4.34 14.63 13.99
N VAL A 234 4.39 13.30 13.80
CA VAL A 234 3.28 12.53 13.25
C VAL A 234 2.09 12.53 14.22
N GLN A 235 0.93 12.93 13.71
CA GLN A 235 -0.34 13.00 14.44
C GLN A 235 -1.44 12.20 13.75
N ALA A 236 -1.26 11.83 12.48
CA ALA A 236 -2.23 11.07 11.72
C ALA A 236 -1.56 10.09 10.76
N ILE A 237 -2.20 8.93 10.55
CA ILE A 237 -1.72 7.89 9.65
C ILE A 237 -2.87 7.42 8.77
N PHE A 238 -2.66 7.45 7.46
CA PHE A 238 -3.54 6.84 6.47
C PHE A 238 -3.45 5.31 6.54
N MET A 239 -4.61 4.67 6.55
CA MET A 239 -4.79 3.23 6.73
C MET A 239 -5.60 2.67 5.56
N GLY A 240 -5.11 1.59 4.95
CA GLY A 240 -5.76 0.89 3.83
C GLY A 240 -6.87 -0.09 4.23
N THR A 241 -7.38 -0.02 5.47
CA THR A 241 -8.42 -0.92 5.99
C THR A 241 -9.78 -0.63 5.33
N ARG A 242 -10.51 -1.69 4.98
CA ARG A 242 -11.89 -1.68 4.45
C ARG A 242 -12.88 -2.23 5.48
N ARG A 243 -14.18 -1.97 5.31
CA ARG A 243 -15.22 -2.47 6.25
C ARG A 243 -15.23 -3.98 6.40
N THR A 244 -14.90 -4.69 5.32
CA THR A 244 -14.87 -6.16 5.24
C THR A 244 -13.59 -6.77 5.82
N ASP A 245 -12.60 -5.94 6.19
CA ASP A 245 -11.42 -6.42 6.89
C ASP A 245 -11.72 -6.73 8.37
N PRO A 246 -10.92 -7.61 9.00
CA PRO A 246 -11.00 -7.82 10.44
C PRO A 246 -10.93 -6.50 11.21
N HIS A 247 -11.90 -6.29 12.11
CA HIS A 247 -12.07 -5.08 12.92
C HIS A 247 -12.43 -3.79 12.14
N GLY A 248 -12.79 -3.89 10.85
CA GLY A 248 -13.13 -2.74 10.00
C GLY A 248 -14.57 -2.24 10.09
N GLU A 249 -15.51 -3.07 10.53
CA GLU A 249 -16.96 -2.84 10.42
C GLU A 249 -17.43 -1.48 10.97
N LEU A 250 -16.94 -1.11 12.16
CA LEU A 250 -17.35 0.09 12.90
C LEU A 250 -16.43 1.31 12.67
N LEU A 251 -15.41 1.17 11.82
CA LEU A 251 -14.52 2.28 11.54
C LEU A 251 -15.22 3.36 10.69
N THR A 252 -14.79 4.60 10.90
CA THR A 252 -15.17 5.76 10.09
C THR A 252 -13.95 6.29 9.35
N HIS A 253 -14.15 7.26 8.44
CA HIS A 253 -13.04 7.87 7.71
C HIS A 253 -11.97 8.49 8.62
N PHE A 254 -12.34 8.93 9.83
CA PHE A 254 -11.42 9.51 10.81
C PHE A 254 -11.73 8.91 12.18
N THR A 255 -10.85 8.05 12.67
CA THR A 255 -11.05 7.38 13.97
C THR A 255 -9.77 7.46 14.78
N PRO A 256 -9.76 8.04 16.00
CA PRO A 256 -8.58 7.98 16.85
C PRO A 256 -8.25 6.51 17.16
N THR A 257 -6.99 6.22 17.43
CA THR A 257 -6.58 4.94 18.00
C THR A 257 -7.27 4.67 19.34
N ASP A 258 -7.48 3.39 19.64
CA ASP A 258 -8.15 2.98 20.87
C ASP A 258 -7.28 3.27 22.11
N ALA A 259 -7.89 3.25 23.30
CA ALA A 259 -7.15 3.40 24.55
C ALA A 259 -6.10 2.29 24.72
N GLY A 260 -4.90 2.66 25.17
CA GLY A 260 -3.77 1.73 25.33
C GLY A 260 -2.91 1.55 24.08
N TRP A 261 -3.33 2.06 22.92
CA TRP A 261 -2.50 2.16 21.72
C TRP A 261 -1.72 3.48 21.67
N PRO A 262 -0.64 3.57 20.87
CA PRO A 262 0.02 4.84 20.59
C PRO A 262 -0.99 5.80 19.96
N GLN A 263 -1.04 7.05 20.44
CA GLN A 263 -2.16 7.94 20.14
C GLN A 263 -1.95 8.74 18.85
N PHE A 264 -2.78 8.47 17.84
CA PHE A 264 -2.84 9.23 16.58
C PHE A 264 -4.22 9.08 15.93
N MET A 265 -4.49 9.90 14.89
CA MET A 265 -5.69 9.79 14.07
C MET A 265 -5.49 8.74 12.97
N ARG A 266 -6.32 7.69 12.95
CA ARG A 266 -6.40 6.77 11.79
C ARG A 266 -7.31 7.37 10.74
N ILE A 267 -6.83 7.42 9.50
CA ILE A 267 -7.59 7.97 8.36
C ILE A 267 -7.84 6.84 7.37
N HIS A 268 -9.11 6.57 7.04
CA HIS A 268 -9.52 5.45 6.17
C HIS A 268 -10.24 5.96 4.91
N PRO A 269 -9.54 6.50 3.90
CA PRO A 269 -10.19 7.01 2.69
C PRO A 269 -10.85 5.91 1.86
N VAL A 270 -10.34 4.68 1.94
CA VAL A 270 -10.83 3.52 1.17
C VAL A 270 -11.78 2.62 1.96
N ILE A 271 -12.29 3.06 3.11
CA ILE A 271 -13.02 2.19 4.06
C ILE A 271 -14.24 1.50 3.44
N ASP A 272 -14.97 2.18 2.55
CA ASP A 272 -16.21 1.67 1.95
C ASP A 272 -15.98 0.91 0.63
N TRP A 273 -14.72 0.73 0.19
CA TRP A 273 -14.41 0.05 -1.07
C TRP A 273 -14.65 -1.46 -0.99
N HIS A 274 -15.16 -2.04 -2.07
CA HIS A 274 -15.30 -3.48 -2.24
C HIS A 274 -14.12 -4.11 -2.98
N TYR A 275 -13.92 -5.42 -2.83
CA TYR A 275 -12.78 -6.14 -3.40
C TYR A 275 -12.67 -5.96 -4.92
N ALA A 276 -13.80 -6.12 -5.62
CA ALA A 276 -13.87 -5.92 -7.06
C ALA A 276 -13.57 -4.48 -7.48
N GLU A 277 -13.88 -3.48 -6.64
CA GLU A 277 -13.62 -2.06 -6.90
C GLU A 277 -12.12 -1.74 -6.78
N ILE A 278 -11.43 -2.33 -5.78
CA ILE A 278 -9.98 -2.22 -5.63
C ILE A 278 -9.27 -2.72 -6.89
N TRP A 279 -9.65 -3.90 -7.38
CA TRP A 279 -9.04 -4.44 -8.59
C TRP A 279 -9.44 -3.70 -9.85
N ALA A 280 -10.70 -3.30 -9.99
CA ALA A 280 -11.14 -2.51 -11.13
C ALA A 280 -10.34 -1.20 -11.22
N PHE A 281 -10.06 -0.52 -10.10
CA PHE A 281 -9.18 0.65 -10.07
C PHE A 281 -7.75 0.32 -10.48
N ILE A 282 -7.12 -0.69 -9.84
CA ILE A 282 -5.74 -1.10 -10.16
C ILE A 282 -5.58 -1.42 -11.65
N ARG A 283 -6.54 -2.17 -12.20
CA ARG A 283 -6.54 -2.62 -13.59
C ARG A 283 -6.84 -1.49 -14.56
N HIS A 284 -7.78 -0.59 -14.26
CA HIS A 284 -8.13 0.54 -15.12
C HIS A 284 -6.96 1.53 -15.24
N PHE A 285 -6.19 1.75 -14.18
CA PHE A 285 -5.05 2.67 -14.17
C PHE A 285 -3.72 2.04 -14.61
N ASP A 286 -3.71 0.75 -14.97
CA ASP A 286 -2.52 -0.06 -15.26
C ASP A 286 -1.44 0.06 -14.17
N ILE A 287 -1.86 -0.03 -12.90
CA ILE A 287 -0.96 0.11 -11.75
C ILE A 287 -0.21 -1.22 -11.53
N PRO A 288 1.13 -1.24 -11.52
CA PRO A 288 1.89 -2.43 -11.14
C PRO A 288 1.58 -2.89 -9.72
N PHE A 289 1.41 -4.20 -9.51
CA PHE A 289 1.09 -4.79 -8.21
C PHE A 289 1.91 -6.05 -7.94
N CYS A 290 2.01 -6.46 -6.66
CA CYS A 290 2.78 -7.64 -6.25
C CYS A 290 2.38 -8.91 -7.04
N GLN A 291 3.37 -9.60 -7.61
CA GLN A 291 3.15 -10.74 -8.50
C GLN A 291 2.43 -11.94 -7.87
N LEU A 292 2.38 -12.04 -6.54
CA LEU A 292 1.61 -13.07 -5.84
C LEU A 292 0.12 -13.00 -6.20
N TYR A 293 -0.41 -11.80 -6.46
CA TYR A 293 -1.79 -11.66 -6.89
C TYR A 293 -2.05 -12.33 -8.25
N ASN A 294 -1.07 -12.41 -9.16
CA ASN A 294 -1.20 -13.18 -10.41
C ASN A 294 -1.20 -14.70 -10.17
N ARG A 295 -0.71 -15.15 -9.01
CA ARG A 295 -0.62 -16.56 -8.59
C ARG A 295 -1.80 -16.99 -7.72
N GLY A 296 -2.88 -16.20 -7.70
CA GLY A 296 -4.14 -16.52 -7.01
C GLY A 296 -4.16 -16.21 -5.52
N PHE A 297 -3.15 -15.52 -4.98
CA PHE A 297 -3.24 -14.97 -3.63
C PHE A 297 -4.18 -13.77 -3.65
N THR A 298 -5.19 -13.73 -2.78
CA THR A 298 -6.20 -12.65 -2.75
C THR A 298 -6.03 -11.71 -1.56
N SER A 299 -5.29 -12.15 -0.55
CA SER A 299 -4.90 -11.42 0.66
C SER A 299 -3.44 -11.77 0.96
N LEU A 300 -2.57 -10.80 1.31
CA LEU A 300 -1.13 -11.03 1.59
C LEU A 300 -0.73 -10.78 3.07
N GLY A 301 -0.03 -11.76 3.64
CA GLY A 301 0.28 -11.89 5.07
C GLY A 301 1.67 -12.50 5.20
N GLY A 302 1.92 -13.35 6.20
CA GLY A 302 3.18 -14.09 6.29
C GLY A 302 3.19 -15.36 5.43
N THR A 303 4.37 -15.85 5.08
CA THR A 303 4.54 -17.13 4.36
C THR A 303 3.96 -18.32 5.11
N THR A 304 3.83 -18.21 6.44
CA THR A 304 3.33 -19.26 7.33
C THR A 304 1.81 -19.30 7.45
N ASP A 305 1.09 -18.22 7.09
CA ASP A 305 -0.36 -18.08 7.29
C ASP A 305 -1.15 -17.76 6.01
N THR A 306 -0.48 -17.78 4.86
CA THR A 306 -1.03 -17.30 3.59
C THR A 306 -0.84 -18.32 2.47
N ARG A 307 -1.91 -18.64 1.76
CA ARG A 307 -1.94 -19.55 0.59
C ARG A 307 -2.74 -18.92 -0.56
N PRO A 308 -2.58 -19.41 -1.81
CA PRO A 308 -3.50 -19.06 -2.89
C PRO A 308 -4.95 -19.38 -2.52
N ASN A 309 -5.87 -18.56 -3.00
CA ASN A 309 -7.29 -18.69 -2.70
C ASN A 309 -7.87 -19.94 -3.38
N PRO A 310 -8.51 -20.87 -2.64
CA PRO A 310 -9.08 -22.09 -3.21
C PRO A 310 -10.16 -21.83 -4.27
N VAL A 311 -10.91 -20.72 -4.19
CA VAL A 311 -11.94 -20.35 -5.18
C VAL A 311 -11.34 -20.06 -6.56
N LEU A 312 -10.06 -19.69 -6.59
CA LEU A 312 -9.33 -19.40 -7.83
C LEU A 312 -8.61 -20.64 -8.39
N ALA A 313 -8.71 -21.81 -7.76
CA ALA A 313 -8.07 -23.03 -8.26
C ALA A 313 -8.63 -23.41 -9.65
N LYS A 314 -7.74 -23.63 -10.62
CA LYS A 314 -8.10 -24.14 -11.94
C LYS A 314 -8.33 -25.64 -11.83
N LYS A 315 -9.44 -26.13 -12.37
CA LYS A 315 -9.69 -27.57 -12.50
C LYS A 315 -8.53 -28.19 -13.29
N ALA A 316 -7.97 -29.28 -12.79
CA ALA A 316 -7.01 -30.07 -13.56
C ALA A 316 -7.68 -30.46 -14.88
N LYS A 317 -7.05 -30.16 -16.02
CA LYS A 317 -7.50 -30.73 -17.29
C LYS A 317 -7.35 -32.24 -17.14
N SER A 318 -8.46 -32.97 -17.13
CA SER A 318 -8.44 -34.43 -17.30
C SER A 318 -7.92 -34.71 -18.71
N THR A 319 -6.61 -34.77 -18.88
CA THR A 319 -6.02 -35.40 -20.05
C THR A 319 -6.32 -36.89 -19.89
N HIS A 320 -7.28 -37.38 -20.67
CA HIS A 320 -7.63 -38.79 -20.70
C HIS A 320 -6.53 -39.66 -21.34
N ASP A 321 -5.41 -39.08 -21.79
CA ASP A 321 -4.33 -39.79 -22.46
C ASP A 321 -2.96 -39.31 -21.96
N ALA A 322 -2.55 -39.75 -20.77
CA ALA A 322 -1.15 -39.87 -20.37
C ALA A 322 -1.06 -40.67 -19.07
N GLU A 323 -0.83 -41.98 -19.18
CA GLU A 323 -0.25 -42.78 -18.10
C GLU A 323 1.20 -42.31 -17.89
N ASP A 324 1.38 -41.21 -17.16
CA ASP A 324 2.69 -40.86 -16.61
C ASP A 324 2.78 -41.43 -15.20
N HIS A 325 3.54 -42.52 -15.07
CA HIS A 325 3.80 -43.24 -13.82
C HIS A 325 4.76 -42.50 -12.87
N SER A 326 4.99 -41.20 -13.07
CA SER A 326 5.67 -40.38 -12.09
C SER A 326 4.66 -39.90 -11.04
N GLY A 327 4.78 -40.39 -9.80
CA GLY A 327 3.94 -40.00 -8.66
C GLY A 327 4.07 -38.53 -8.21
N ALA A 328 4.39 -37.62 -9.12
CA ALA A 328 4.42 -36.18 -8.91
C ALA A 328 3.05 -35.59 -9.22
N SER A 329 2.31 -35.19 -8.17
CA SER A 329 1.07 -34.44 -8.34
C SER A 329 1.30 -33.18 -9.18
N THR A 330 0.60 -33.04 -10.30
CA THR A 330 0.62 -31.81 -11.11
C THR A 330 0.34 -30.61 -10.20
N PRO A 331 1.22 -29.59 -10.15
CA PRO A 331 1.01 -28.44 -9.28
C PRO A 331 -0.30 -27.74 -9.63
N MET A 332 -1.17 -27.56 -8.62
CA MET A 332 -2.42 -26.82 -8.80
C MET A 332 -2.11 -25.41 -9.32
N SER A 333 -2.74 -25.04 -10.44
CA SER A 333 -2.62 -23.69 -11.00
C SER A 333 -3.83 -22.86 -10.58
N PHE A 334 -3.63 -21.56 -10.38
CA PHE A 334 -4.66 -20.63 -9.92
C PHE A 334 -4.95 -19.56 -10.98
N ARG A 335 -6.17 -19.04 -10.96
CA ARG A 335 -6.56 -17.80 -11.65
C ARG A 335 -6.03 -16.60 -10.84
N PRO A 336 -5.76 -15.45 -11.48
CA PRO A 336 -5.29 -14.25 -10.79
C PRO A 336 -6.35 -13.67 -9.84
N ALA A 337 -5.88 -12.92 -8.85
CA ALA A 337 -6.68 -12.37 -7.75
C ALA A 337 -7.82 -11.46 -8.22
N TYR A 338 -7.59 -10.67 -9.27
CA TYR A 338 -8.58 -9.76 -9.84
C TYR A 338 -9.76 -10.47 -10.53
N GLU A 339 -9.79 -11.80 -10.59
CA GLU A 339 -10.95 -12.58 -11.02
C GLU A 339 -11.84 -13.05 -9.84
N LEU A 340 -11.46 -12.77 -8.59
CA LEU A 340 -12.34 -12.94 -7.43
C LEU A 340 -13.27 -11.72 -7.33
N MET A 341 -14.55 -11.95 -7.02
CA MET A 341 -15.57 -10.89 -6.97
C MET A 341 -16.16 -10.67 -5.58
N ASP A 342 -16.22 -11.72 -4.76
CA ASP A 342 -16.86 -11.68 -3.44
C ASP A 342 -15.85 -11.26 -2.36
N ASP A 343 -16.22 -10.26 -1.55
CA ASP A 343 -15.43 -9.80 -0.41
C ASP A 343 -15.25 -10.90 0.64
N ASP A 344 -16.29 -11.70 0.89
CA ASP A 344 -16.29 -12.73 1.94
C ASP A 344 -15.30 -13.86 1.62
N GLU A 345 -14.99 -14.04 0.34
CA GLU A 345 -14.06 -15.06 -0.13
C GLU A 345 -12.60 -14.61 -0.11
N GLU A 346 -12.32 -13.31 0.06
CA GLU A 346 -10.97 -12.74 -0.06
C GLU A 346 -9.95 -13.44 0.84
N ARG A 347 -10.38 -13.80 2.05
CA ARG A 347 -9.48 -14.31 3.10
C ARG A 347 -9.51 -15.83 3.21
N LEU A 348 -10.12 -16.56 2.28
CA LEU A 348 -10.14 -18.03 2.30
C LEU A 348 -8.74 -18.66 2.18
N GLY A 349 -7.75 -17.92 1.67
CA GLY A 349 -6.35 -18.32 1.68
C GLY A 349 -5.61 -18.07 3.01
N ARG A 350 -6.27 -17.54 4.05
CA ARG A 350 -5.67 -17.20 5.35
C ARG A 350 -5.82 -18.32 6.38
N GLY A 351 -4.83 -18.42 7.26
CA GLY A 351 -4.88 -19.25 8.46
C GLY A 351 -4.13 -20.58 8.33
N ARG A 352 -4.04 -21.29 9.46
CA ARG A 352 -3.41 -22.62 9.51
C ARG A 352 -4.25 -23.62 8.72
N PRO A 353 -3.64 -24.60 8.05
CA PRO A 353 -4.41 -25.60 7.32
C PRO A 353 -5.23 -26.36 8.36
N HIS A 354 -6.56 -26.40 8.17
CA HIS A 354 -7.35 -27.42 8.85
C HIS A 354 -6.74 -28.76 8.46
N LYS A 355 -6.24 -29.54 9.44
CA LYS A 355 -6.15 -30.98 9.21
C LYS A 355 -7.58 -31.39 8.86
N GLN A 356 -7.82 -31.77 7.61
CA GLN A 356 -9.05 -32.45 7.25
C GLN A 356 -9.08 -33.72 8.09
N THR A 357 -9.75 -33.68 9.23
CA THR A 357 -10.19 -34.88 9.90
C THR A 357 -11.20 -35.48 8.95
N ILE A 358 -10.83 -36.58 8.29
CA ILE A 358 -11.79 -37.45 7.61
C ILE A 358 -12.74 -37.93 8.71
N GLN A 359 -13.87 -37.23 8.88
CA GLN A 359 -14.97 -37.74 9.67
C GLN A 359 -15.77 -38.62 8.71
N ASN A 360 -15.61 -39.93 8.89
CA ASN A 360 -16.56 -40.89 8.36
C ASN A 360 -17.95 -40.51 8.89
N GLU A 361 -18.88 -40.23 7.97
CA GLU A 361 -20.30 -40.15 8.27
C GLU A 361 -20.73 -41.47 8.91
N ASN A 362 -21.06 -41.41 10.20
CA ASN A 362 -21.98 -42.28 10.91
C ASN A 362 -22.04 -41.78 12.37
N ASP A 363 -22.91 -40.81 12.66
CA ASP A 363 -23.85 -40.99 13.77
C ASP A 363 -24.91 -39.87 13.85
N VAL A 364 -26.10 -40.34 14.20
CA VAL A 364 -27.38 -39.65 14.29
C VAL A 364 -27.51 -38.95 15.66
N ASN A 365 -28.20 -37.80 15.69
CA ASN A 365 -28.75 -37.08 16.85
C ASN A 365 -27.80 -36.70 18.00
N ASP A 366 -27.69 -35.40 18.30
CA ASP A 366 -28.41 -34.80 19.44
C ASP A 366 -28.19 -33.28 19.45
N GLY A 367 -29.27 -32.54 19.70
CA GLY A 367 -29.26 -31.09 19.74
C GLY A 367 -28.69 -30.57 21.05
N LYS A 368 -27.52 -29.92 21.00
CA LYS A 368 -27.09 -28.76 21.81
C LYS A 368 -25.57 -28.61 21.74
N ARG A 369 -25.10 -27.43 21.29
CA ARG A 369 -23.85 -26.80 21.76
C ARG A 369 -23.93 -25.32 21.38
N ARG A 370 -24.08 -24.41 22.34
CA ARG A 370 -23.10 -23.96 23.36
C ARG A 370 -21.94 -23.23 22.67
N ILE A 371 -21.98 -21.92 22.86
CA ILE A 371 -20.98 -20.90 22.58
C ILE A 371 -19.58 -21.40 22.98
N VAL A 372 -18.64 -21.31 22.05
CA VAL A 372 -17.22 -21.14 22.35
C VAL A 372 -16.73 -20.02 21.45
N GLY A 373 -16.69 -18.80 22.01
CA GLY A 373 -15.87 -17.74 21.46
C GLY A 373 -14.41 -18.13 21.65
N GLU A 374 -13.68 -18.28 20.56
CA GLU A 374 -12.26 -18.53 20.59
C GLU A 374 -11.52 -17.24 20.23
N LYS A 375 -10.75 -16.78 21.21
CA LYS A 375 -9.79 -15.69 21.12
C LYS A 375 -8.81 -15.97 19.99
N GLN A 376 -8.67 -15.05 19.04
CA GLN A 376 -7.43 -14.89 18.29
C GLN A 376 -6.75 -13.59 18.71
N TYR A 377 -5.45 -13.73 18.97
CA TYR A 377 -4.53 -12.75 19.50
C TYR A 377 -4.17 -11.69 18.42
N GLN A 378 -4.21 -10.43 18.86
CA GLN A 378 -3.35 -9.27 18.57
C GLN A 378 -3.05 -8.87 17.12
#